data_AF-A0A7Y5IF14-F1
#
_entry.id   AF-A0A7Y5IF14-F1
#
_cell.length_a   1.000
_cell.length_b   1.000
_cell.length_c   1.000
_cell.angle_alpha   90.00
_cell.angle_beta   90.00
_cell.angle_gamma   90.00
#
_symmetry.space_group_name_H-M   'P 1'
#
loop_
_entity.id
_entity.type
_entity.pdbx_description
1 polymer ?
#
loop_
_entity_poly.entity_id
_entity_poly.type
_entity_poly.pdbx_seq_one_letter_code
_entity_poly.pdbx_strand_id
1 'polypeptide(L)'
;MPLEDELSDIIKKARLGRQRSVAEVARAAGLVEEDLAELERGRAPSGAAQVASVAKALGLKPDALVEVAQGWTPEAQPASTAHVETVLGSIGGYEVKGYVVHDRGEAILVDTAYNPDAMLALLTSRQLTLRAICLTHGHSDHAEGIERILRTRPVPVYLGPEDLNLLHWRPPQDILQVPRNGESLQVGGLTVRFMTTPGHTPGGICYRAEQAGQPLCFVGDTLFAGSIGRSNPAGLYAAHLDSVRRQVLTLEADTRLHPGHGPSTTVREELVHNPFAA
;
A
#
# COMPACT_ATOMS: atom_id res chain seq x y z
N MET A 1 -2.21 14.11 -7.29
CA MET A 1 -1.11 13.12 -7.27
C MET A 1 -1.44 12.10 -8.35
N PRO A 2 -0.53 11.82 -9.30
CA PRO A 2 -0.76 10.77 -10.29
C PRO A 2 -0.91 9.41 -9.60
N LEU A 3 -1.54 8.44 -10.30
CA LEU A 3 -1.55 7.06 -9.83
C LEU A 3 -0.12 6.54 -9.67
N GLU A 4 0.07 5.57 -8.79
CA GLU A 4 1.37 4.88 -8.65
C GLU A 4 1.67 4.01 -9.87
N ASP A 5 0.66 3.29 -10.35
CA ASP A 5 0.81 2.35 -11.45
C ASP A 5 0.06 2.81 -12.69
N GLU A 6 0.72 2.64 -13.82
CA GLU A 6 0.11 2.75 -15.14
C GLU A 6 -0.38 1.37 -15.62
N LEU A 7 -1.09 1.34 -16.75
CA LEU A 7 -1.56 0.11 -17.39
C LEU A 7 -0.45 -0.96 -17.52
N SER A 8 0.76 -0.53 -17.89
CA SER A 8 1.88 -1.44 -18.12
C SER A 8 2.33 -2.16 -16.85
N ASP A 9 2.26 -1.49 -15.70
CA ASP A 9 2.67 -2.03 -14.41
C ASP A 9 1.63 -3.02 -13.88
N ILE A 10 0.34 -2.69 -14.04
CA ILE A 10 -0.77 -3.58 -13.68
C ILE A 10 -0.69 -4.89 -14.47
N ILE A 11 -0.48 -4.81 -15.79
CA ILE A 11 -0.33 -5.98 -16.68
C ILE A 11 0.86 -6.83 -16.22
N LYS A 12 2.05 -6.22 -16.02
CA LYS A 12 3.25 -6.92 -15.55
C LYS A 12 3.03 -7.60 -14.20
N LYS A 13 2.48 -6.88 -13.23
CA LYS A 13 2.21 -7.39 -11.87
C LYS A 13 1.29 -8.62 -11.92
N ALA A 14 0.19 -8.53 -12.68
CA ALA A 14 -0.74 -9.63 -12.83
C ALA A 14 -0.14 -10.84 -13.56
N ARG A 15 0.67 -10.61 -14.61
CA ARG A 15 1.32 -11.67 -15.37
C ARG A 15 2.41 -12.36 -14.55
N LEU A 16 3.35 -11.60 -14.00
CA LEU A 16 4.48 -12.11 -13.23
C LEU A 16 4.00 -12.81 -11.95
N GLY A 17 3.00 -12.26 -11.27
CA GLY A 17 2.39 -12.88 -10.10
C GLY A 17 1.74 -14.24 -10.40
N ARG A 18 1.18 -14.40 -11.61
CA ARG A 18 0.67 -15.68 -12.12
C ARG A 18 1.74 -16.57 -12.73
N GLN A 19 2.99 -16.11 -12.76
CA GLN A 19 4.14 -16.82 -13.36
C GLN A 19 3.89 -17.23 -14.81
N ARG A 20 3.17 -16.39 -15.57
CA ARG A 20 2.89 -16.63 -17.00
C ARG A 20 3.89 -15.90 -17.88
N SER A 21 4.26 -16.54 -18.98
CA SER A 21 5.02 -15.90 -20.05
C SER A 21 4.16 -14.90 -20.82
N VAL A 22 4.82 -13.98 -21.54
CA VAL A 22 4.14 -13.04 -22.44
C VAL A 22 3.38 -13.81 -23.53
N ALA A 23 4.00 -14.81 -24.15
CA ALA A 23 3.39 -15.68 -25.15
C ALA A 23 2.06 -16.32 -24.68
N GLU A 24 2.01 -16.84 -23.46
CA GLU A 24 0.82 -17.49 -22.90
C GLU A 24 -0.33 -16.52 -22.68
N VAL A 25 -0.04 -15.30 -22.22
CA VAL A 25 -1.06 -14.27 -21.99
C VAL A 25 -1.53 -13.69 -23.32
N ALA A 26 -0.61 -13.40 -24.25
CA ALA A 26 -0.95 -12.89 -25.58
C ALA A 26 -1.89 -13.85 -26.32
N ARG A 27 -1.58 -15.16 -26.32
CA ARG A 27 -2.43 -16.20 -26.90
C ARG A 27 -3.83 -16.23 -26.27
N ALA A 28 -3.90 -16.14 -24.94
CA ALA A 28 -5.18 -16.12 -24.22
C ALA A 28 -5.99 -14.83 -24.46
N ALA A 29 -5.32 -13.72 -24.74
CA ALA A 29 -5.95 -12.43 -25.05
C ALA A 29 -6.30 -12.27 -26.55
N GLY A 30 -5.94 -13.23 -27.39
CA GLY A 30 -6.11 -13.14 -28.85
C GLY A 30 -5.17 -12.11 -29.51
N LEU A 31 -3.99 -11.89 -28.93
CA LEU A 31 -2.98 -10.94 -29.40
C LEU A 31 -1.73 -11.66 -29.91
N VAL A 32 -0.95 -10.97 -30.74
CA VAL A 32 0.44 -11.38 -31.00
C VAL A 32 1.32 -11.05 -29.80
N GLU A 33 2.37 -11.85 -29.59
CA GLU A 33 3.26 -11.72 -28.42
C GLU A 33 3.93 -10.34 -28.35
N GLU A 34 4.32 -9.79 -29.49
CA GLU A 34 4.94 -8.46 -29.59
C GLU A 34 4.01 -7.35 -29.09
N ASP A 35 2.71 -7.40 -29.41
CA ASP A 35 1.75 -6.39 -28.95
C ASP A 35 1.67 -6.37 -27.42
N LEU A 36 1.64 -7.54 -26.77
CA LEU A 36 1.63 -7.60 -25.30
C LEU A 36 2.97 -7.15 -24.70
N ALA A 37 4.10 -7.54 -25.31
CA ALA A 37 5.41 -7.10 -24.86
C ALA A 37 5.55 -5.56 -24.93
N GLU A 38 5.02 -4.95 -25.99
CA GLU A 38 5.03 -3.50 -26.16
C GLU A 38 4.08 -2.79 -25.18
N LEU A 39 2.90 -3.35 -24.89
CA LEU A 39 2.03 -2.87 -23.82
C LEU A 39 2.76 -2.87 -22.46
N GLU A 40 3.48 -3.94 -22.14
CA GLU A 40 4.31 -4.00 -20.94
C GLU A 40 5.46 -2.98 -20.98
N ARG A 41 5.92 -2.53 -22.14
CA ARG A 41 6.92 -1.45 -22.26
C ARG A 41 6.32 -0.06 -22.22
N GLY A 42 5.01 0.07 -22.03
CA GLY A 42 4.30 1.35 -21.94
C GLY A 42 3.80 1.89 -23.27
N ARG A 43 3.76 1.07 -24.34
CA ARG A 43 3.07 1.45 -25.57
C ARG A 43 1.58 1.65 -25.27
N ALA A 44 1.01 2.73 -25.79
CA ALA A 44 -0.43 2.96 -25.67
C ALA A 44 -1.24 1.81 -26.31
N PRO A 45 -2.35 1.38 -25.69
CA PRO A 45 -3.19 0.34 -26.24
C PRO A 45 -3.89 0.80 -27.53
N SER A 46 -4.19 -0.15 -28.42
CA SER A 46 -4.92 0.11 -29.66
C SER A 46 -6.41 0.41 -29.42
N GLY A 47 -6.91 0.17 -28.22
CA GLY A 47 -8.27 0.52 -27.78
C GLY A 47 -8.77 -0.30 -26.59
N ALA A 48 -9.93 0.05 -26.06
CA ALA A 48 -10.54 -0.59 -24.89
C ALA A 48 -10.74 -2.11 -25.06
N ALA A 49 -11.02 -2.58 -26.28
CA ALA A 49 -11.19 -4.01 -26.56
C ALA A 49 -9.90 -4.82 -26.33
N GLN A 50 -8.74 -4.26 -26.67
CA GLN A 50 -7.43 -4.89 -26.41
C GLN A 50 -7.15 -4.96 -24.90
N VAL A 51 -7.40 -3.86 -24.18
CA VAL A 51 -7.21 -3.82 -22.73
C VAL A 51 -8.13 -4.82 -22.02
N ALA A 52 -9.40 -4.87 -22.41
CA ALA A 52 -10.37 -5.81 -21.85
C ALA A 52 -10.02 -7.28 -22.12
N SER A 53 -9.46 -7.61 -23.30
CA SER A 53 -9.04 -8.99 -23.59
C SER A 53 -7.81 -9.40 -22.76
N VAL A 54 -6.84 -8.50 -22.60
CA VAL A 54 -5.68 -8.70 -21.70
C VAL A 54 -6.13 -8.85 -20.26
N ALA A 55 -7.06 -8.02 -19.78
CA ALA A 55 -7.61 -8.13 -18.43
C ALA A 55 -8.23 -9.52 -18.18
N LYS A 56 -9.08 -10.00 -19.09
CA LYS A 56 -9.68 -11.35 -19.01
C LYS A 56 -8.62 -12.44 -19.00
N ALA A 57 -7.63 -12.35 -19.89
CA ALA A 57 -6.52 -13.31 -19.95
C ALA A 57 -5.72 -13.36 -18.65
N LEU A 58 -5.64 -12.23 -17.94
CA LEU A 58 -4.95 -12.09 -16.65
C LEU A 58 -5.86 -12.27 -15.44
N GLY A 59 -7.15 -12.59 -15.59
CA GLY A 59 -8.07 -12.71 -14.46
C GLY A 59 -8.22 -11.41 -13.64
N LEU A 60 -8.21 -10.28 -14.34
CA LEU A 60 -8.49 -8.94 -13.83
C LEU A 60 -9.91 -8.51 -14.23
N LYS A 61 -10.48 -7.54 -13.53
CA LYS A 61 -11.75 -6.89 -13.91
C LYS A 61 -11.54 -6.09 -15.20
N PRO A 62 -12.22 -6.43 -16.31
CA PRO A 62 -11.97 -5.77 -17.60
C PRO A 62 -12.32 -4.30 -17.62
N ASP A 63 -13.49 -3.92 -17.10
CA ASP A 63 -13.98 -2.54 -17.13
C ASP A 63 -13.07 -1.62 -16.29
N ALA A 64 -12.67 -2.09 -15.10
CA ALA A 64 -11.72 -1.39 -14.25
C ALA A 64 -10.36 -1.16 -14.92
N LEU A 65 -9.81 -2.16 -15.62
CA LEU A 65 -8.52 -1.99 -16.32
C LEU A 65 -8.64 -1.01 -17.49
N VAL A 66 -9.78 -1.00 -18.19
CA VAL A 66 -10.08 -0.03 -19.25
C VAL A 66 -10.16 1.38 -18.69
N GLU A 67 -10.81 1.58 -17.54
CA GLU A 67 -10.92 2.89 -16.89
C GLU A 67 -9.54 3.41 -16.45
N VAL A 68 -8.71 2.57 -15.84
CA VAL A 68 -7.32 2.95 -15.50
C VAL A 68 -6.54 3.31 -16.77
N ALA A 69 -6.66 2.53 -17.85
CA ALA A 69 -6.03 2.84 -19.14
C ALA A 69 -6.53 4.16 -19.78
N GLN A 70 -7.71 4.64 -19.36
CA GLN A 70 -8.31 5.91 -19.80
C GLN A 70 -8.00 7.07 -18.84
N GLY A 71 -7.17 6.85 -17.82
CA GLY A 71 -6.72 7.88 -16.89
C GLY A 71 -7.66 8.10 -15.71
N TRP A 72 -8.39 7.08 -15.27
CA TRP A 72 -9.13 7.14 -14.01
C TRP A 72 -8.21 7.52 -12.85
N THR A 73 -8.72 8.33 -11.92
CA THR A 73 -8.08 8.68 -10.66
C THR A 73 -9.13 8.72 -9.56
N PRO A 74 -8.81 8.33 -8.32
CA PRO A 74 -9.76 8.42 -7.23
C PRO A 74 -10.13 9.87 -6.93
N GLU A 75 -11.28 10.06 -6.29
CA GLU A 75 -11.71 11.33 -5.75
C GLU A 75 -10.65 11.87 -4.77
N ALA A 76 -10.25 13.13 -4.97
CA ALA A 76 -9.20 13.75 -4.20
C ALA A 76 -9.55 13.78 -2.70
N GLN A 77 -8.76 13.07 -1.90
CA GLN A 77 -8.87 13.09 -0.45
C GLN A 77 -7.98 14.19 0.14
N PRO A 78 -8.39 14.87 1.23
CA PRO A 78 -7.55 15.86 1.88
C PRO A 78 -6.27 15.20 2.43
N ALA A 79 -5.13 15.87 2.23
CA ALA A 79 -3.81 15.37 2.65
C ALA A 79 -3.67 15.22 4.17
N SER A 80 -4.41 16.04 4.93
CA SER A 80 -4.52 15.96 6.38
C SER A 80 -5.98 15.90 6.80
N THR A 81 -6.26 15.09 7.80
CA THR A 81 -7.56 15.04 8.49
C THR A 81 -7.35 15.47 9.94
N ALA A 82 -8.40 15.42 10.77
CA ALA A 82 -8.28 15.70 12.19
C ALA A 82 -7.26 14.78 12.92
N HIS A 83 -7.04 13.56 12.40
CA HIS A 83 -6.27 12.52 13.07
C HIS A 83 -5.06 12.03 12.27
N VAL A 84 -4.88 12.50 11.04
CA VAL A 84 -3.84 12.00 10.13
C VAL A 84 -3.16 13.15 9.45
N GLU A 85 -1.84 13.16 9.49
CA GLU A 85 -0.98 14.04 8.72
C GLU A 85 -0.14 13.15 7.79
N THR A 86 -0.18 13.45 6.49
CA THR A 86 0.65 12.74 5.49
C THR A 86 2.01 13.41 5.39
N VAL A 87 3.08 12.64 5.55
CA VAL A 87 4.46 13.08 5.30
C VAL A 87 4.92 12.47 3.99
N LEU A 88 5.42 13.32 3.10
CA LEU A 88 5.99 12.94 1.82
C LEU A 88 7.51 12.84 1.96
N GLY A 89 8.09 11.82 1.37
CA GLY A 89 9.51 11.74 1.09
C GLY A 89 9.76 11.20 -0.30
N SER A 90 11.02 10.89 -0.58
CA SER A 90 11.40 10.35 -1.87
C SER A 90 12.63 9.47 -1.77
N ILE A 91 12.60 8.36 -2.52
CA ILE A 91 13.74 7.48 -2.74
C ILE A 91 14.00 7.36 -4.24
N GLY A 92 15.18 7.78 -4.70
CA GLY A 92 15.53 7.68 -6.13
C GLY A 92 14.57 8.41 -7.10
N GLY A 93 13.84 9.43 -6.62
CA GLY A 93 12.85 10.16 -7.43
C GLY A 93 11.42 9.61 -7.38
N TYR A 94 11.21 8.45 -6.74
CA TYR A 94 9.88 7.93 -6.42
C TYR A 94 9.37 8.59 -5.15
N GLU A 95 8.14 9.06 -5.16
CA GLU A 95 7.48 9.61 -3.97
C GLU A 95 7.04 8.45 -3.07
N VAL A 96 7.26 8.59 -1.76
CA VAL A 96 6.80 7.63 -0.75
C VAL A 96 6.12 8.40 0.38
N LYS A 97 5.10 7.80 0.98
CA LYS A 97 4.33 8.36 2.09
C LYS A 97 4.57 7.59 3.36
N GLY A 98 4.48 8.34 4.45
CA GLY A 98 4.27 7.83 5.79
C GLY A 98 3.30 8.75 6.49
N TYR A 99 2.81 8.31 7.64
CA TYR A 99 1.67 8.94 8.29
C TYR A 99 1.94 9.18 9.76
N VAL A 100 1.60 10.37 10.24
CA VAL A 100 1.48 10.63 11.68
C VAL A 100 0.01 10.51 12.03
N VAL A 101 -0.33 9.45 12.77
CA VAL A 101 -1.70 9.18 13.21
C VAL A 101 -1.81 9.56 14.66
N HIS A 102 -2.70 10.50 14.99
CA HIS A 102 -2.70 11.12 16.32
C HIS A 102 -4.09 11.45 16.86
N ASP A 103 -4.21 11.38 18.19
CA ASP A 103 -5.36 11.88 18.94
C ASP A 103 -4.93 12.24 20.37
N ARG A 104 -5.57 13.26 20.95
CA ARG A 104 -5.35 13.70 22.35
C ARG A 104 -3.88 13.86 22.76
N GLY A 105 -3.03 14.33 21.84
CA GLY A 105 -1.60 14.57 22.08
C GLY A 105 -0.70 13.33 21.97
N GLU A 106 -1.27 12.16 21.70
CA GLU A 106 -0.54 10.93 21.41
C GLU A 106 -0.49 10.67 19.91
N ALA A 107 0.59 10.05 19.44
CA ALA A 107 0.75 9.70 18.05
C ALA A 107 1.45 8.36 17.84
N ILE A 108 1.19 7.76 16.69
CA ILE A 108 2.03 6.72 16.09
C ILE A 108 2.53 7.21 14.73
N LEU A 109 3.66 6.65 14.30
CA LEU A 109 4.07 6.74 12.90
C LEU A 109 3.64 5.47 12.19
N VAL A 110 3.04 5.58 11.01
CA VAL A 110 2.88 4.46 10.08
C VAL A 110 3.83 4.69 8.91
N ASP A 111 4.84 3.83 8.81
CA ASP A 111 6.01 4.01 7.94
C ASP A 111 6.79 5.33 8.17
N THR A 112 8.00 5.43 7.60
CA THR A 112 8.90 6.57 7.80
C THR A 112 8.89 7.58 6.67
N ALA A 113 8.21 7.26 5.55
CA ALA A 113 8.25 8.01 4.29
C ALA A 113 9.67 8.22 3.74
N TYR A 114 10.68 7.46 4.18
CA TYR A 114 12.08 7.78 3.95
C TYR A 114 12.46 9.24 4.35
N ASN A 115 11.69 9.85 5.26
CA ASN A 115 11.83 11.27 5.64
C ASN A 115 11.69 11.46 7.16
N PRO A 116 12.66 10.94 7.94
CA PRO A 116 12.58 10.97 9.40
C PRO A 116 12.62 12.38 9.98
N ASP A 117 13.27 13.33 9.31
CA ASP A 117 13.36 14.72 9.80
C ASP A 117 12.01 15.44 9.69
N ALA A 118 11.26 15.23 8.60
CA ALA A 118 9.89 15.77 8.48
C ALA A 118 8.94 15.15 9.51
N MET A 119 9.05 13.84 9.76
CA MET A 119 8.29 13.15 10.80
C MET A 119 8.56 13.77 12.19
N LEU A 120 9.84 13.96 12.54
CA LEU A 120 10.24 14.54 13.82
C LEU A 120 9.81 16.01 13.97
N ALA A 121 9.91 16.79 12.89
CA ALA A 121 9.46 18.17 12.85
C ALA A 121 7.96 18.28 13.11
N LEU A 122 7.17 17.40 12.48
CA LEU A 122 5.72 17.34 12.64
C LEU A 122 5.31 16.93 14.08
N LEU A 123 5.94 15.89 14.62
CA LEU A 123 5.73 15.49 16.03
C LEU A 123 6.04 16.63 17.00
N THR A 124 7.08 17.43 16.72
CA THR A 124 7.48 18.55 17.58
C THR A 124 6.53 19.75 17.46
N SER A 125 6.18 20.15 16.23
CA SER A 125 5.32 21.31 15.98
C SER A 125 3.91 21.11 16.51
N ARG A 126 3.41 19.87 16.49
CA ARG A 126 2.10 19.46 17.02
C ARG A 126 2.15 19.07 18.50
N GLN A 127 3.32 19.12 19.14
CA GLN A 127 3.52 18.73 20.55
C GLN A 127 3.03 17.30 20.86
N LEU A 128 3.26 16.38 19.92
CA LEU A 128 2.80 14.99 20.01
C LEU A 128 3.82 14.11 20.72
N THR A 129 3.31 13.27 21.62
CA THR A 129 4.05 12.19 22.25
C THR A 129 3.95 10.94 21.38
N LEU A 130 5.09 10.51 20.83
CA LEU A 130 5.17 9.30 20.04
C LEU A 130 5.00 8.08 20.95
N ARG A 131 4.10 7.16 20.59
CA ARG A 131 3.80 5.94 21.34
C ARG A 131 4.36 4.68 20.70
N ALA A 132 4.44 4.64 19.36
CA ALA A 132 4.97 3.52 18.60
C ALA A 132 5.32 3.93 17.16
N ILE A 133 6.16 3.13 16.52
CA ILE A 133 6.37 3.15 15.06
C ILE A 133 5.78 1.84 14.52
N CYS A 134 4.89 1.94 13.55
CA CYS A 134 4.15 0.85 12.94
C CYS A 134 4.59 0.73 11.48
N LEU A 135 5.40 -0.28 11.15
CA LEU A 135 5.83 -0.51 9.77
C LEU A 135 4.79 -1.40 9.07
N THR A 136 4.35 -0.99 7.89
CA THR A 136 3.48 -1.81 7.04
C THR A 136 4.23 -2.99 6.47
N HIS A 137 5.51 -2.79 6.16
CA HIS A 137 6.45 -3.83 5.72
C HIS A 137 7.90 -3.34 5.83
N GLY A 138 8.86 -4.24 5.58
CA GLY A 138 10.28 -3.98 5.82
C GLY A 138 11.08 -3.34 4.68
N HIS A 139 10.47 -2.85 3.59
CA HIS A 139 11.24 -2.22 2.51
C HIS A 139 11.82 -0.86 2.92
N SER A 140 12.94 -0.51 2.30
CA SER A 140 13.78 0.61 2.69
C SER A 140 13.05 1.95 2.69
N ASP A 141 12.24 2.21 1.67
CA ASP A 141 11.44 3.42 1.51
C ASP A 141 10.36 3.60 2.58
N HIS A 142 9.95 2.51 3.25
CA HIS A 142 8.99 2.52 4.35
C HIS A 142 9.64 2.48 5.73
N ALA A 143 10.84 1.89 5.86
CA ALA A 143 11.45 1.59 7.15
C ALA A 143 12.74 2.38 7.44
N GLU A 144 13.47 2.83 6.43
CA GLU A 144 14.74 3.54 6.64
C GLU A 144 14.54 4.89 7.33
N GLY A 145 15.57 5.34 8.02
CA GLY A 145 15.51 6.53 8.86
C GLY A 145 14.86 6.30 10.22
N ILE A 146 14.32 5.11 10.51
CA ILE A 146 13.74 4.78 11.81
C ILE A 146 14.73 4.98 12.97
N GLU A 147 16.01 4.64 12.78
CA GLU A 147 17.06 4.85 13.79
C GLU A 147 17.20 6.33 14.18
N ARG A 148 17.04 7.25 13.22
CA ARG A 148 17.09 8.69 13.47
C ARG A 148 15.96 9.12 14.40
N ILE A 149 14.77 8.58 14.19
CA ILE A 149 13.59 8.84 15.01
C ILE A 149 13.81 8.29 16.42
N LEU A 150 14.19 7.01 16.53
CA LEU A 150 14.37 6.30 17.79
C LEU A 150 15.46 6.90 18.69
N ARG A 151 16.54 7.47 18.11
CA ARG A 151 17.56 8.21 18.88
C ARG A 151 17.00 9.37 19.69
N THR A 152 15.89 9.96 19.24
CA THR A 152 15.26 11.12 19.88
C THR A 152 13.94 10.79 20.58
N ARG A 153 13.25 9.74 20.13
CA ARG A 153 11.92 9.31 20.58
C ARG A 153 11.92 7.77 20.70
N PRO A 154 12.56 7.18 21.72
CA PRO A 154 12.60 5.73 21.87
C PRO A 154 11.21 5.18 22.16
N VAL A 155 10.71 4.31 21.28
CA VAL A 155 9.38 3.69 21.37
C VAL A 155 9.42 2.28 20.78
N PRO A 156 8.42 1.44 21.06
CA PRO A 156 8.27 0.16 20.40
C PRO A 156 8.10 0.30 18.88
N VAL A 157 8.66 -0.67 18.14
CA VAL A 157 8.55 -0.80 16.69
C VAL A 157 7.77 -2.06 16.36
N TYR A 158 6.64 -1.91 15.67
CA TYR A 158 5.82 -3.03 15.20
C TYR A 158 6.18 -3.36 13.75
N LEU A 159 6.55 -4.62 13.51
CA LEU A 159 6.91 -5.14 12.19
C LEU A 159 6.54 -6.63 12.10
N GLY A 160 6.00 -7.07 10.96
CA GLY A 160 5.78 -8.49 10.71
C GLY A 160 7.09 -9.28 10.75
N PRO A 161 7.15 -10.40 11.49
CA PRO A 161 8.40 -11.08 11.78
C PRO A 161 9.10 -11.64 10.53
N GLU A 162 8.34 -11.96 9.48
CA GLU A 162 8.85 -12.44 8.21
C GLU A 162 9.60 -11.36 7.40
N ASP A 163 9.39 -10.09 7.74
CA ASP A 163 10.04 -8.95 7.08
C ASP A 163 11.31 -8.46 7.81
N LEU A 164 11.69 -9.09 8.93
CA LEU A 164 12.88 -8.69 9.70
C LEU A 164 14.18 -8.73 8.88
N ASN A 165 14.25 -9.60 7.88
CA ASN A 165 15.40 -9.71 6.97
C ASN A 165 15.40 -8.68 5.83
N LEU A 166 14.30 -7.94 5.64
CA LEU A 166 14.23 -6.85 4.66
C LEU A 166 14.84 -5.56 5.21
N LEU A 167 14.88 -5.40 6.53
CA LEU A 167 15.52 -4.25 7.15
C LEU A 167 17.05 -4.31 7.01
N HIS A 168 17.68 -3.20 6.63
CA HIS A 168 19.15 -3.05 6.70
C HIS A 168 19.66 -2.82 8.13
N TRP A 169 18.76 -2.46 9.04
CA TRP A 169 19.03 -2.29 10.46
C TRP A 169 18.10 -3.20 11.28
N ARG A 170 18.61 -3.80 12.36
CA ARG A 170 17.80 -4.63 13.25
C ARG A 170 17.40 -3.87 14.50
N PRO A 171 16.10 -3.71 14.79
CA PRO A 171 15.67 -3.17 16.07
C PRO A 171 16.14 -4.05 17.23
N PRO A 172 16.61 -3.44 18.34
CA PRO A 172 16.80 -4.15 19.59
C PRO A 172 15.57 -4.98 19.97
N GLN A 173 15.80 -6.18 20.53
CA GLN A 173 14.71 -7.12 20.84
C GLN A 173 13.70 -6.58 21.85
N ASP A 174 14.13 -5.69 22.74
CA ASP A 174 13.29 -5.07 23.76
C ASP A 174 12.31 -4.03 23.18
N ILE A 175 12.58 -3.50 21.99
CA ILE A 175 11.68 -2.55 21.32
C ILE A 175 10.91 -3.16 20.14
N LEU A 176 11.38 -4.27 19.57
CA LEU A 176 10.67 -4.96 18.49
C LEU A 176 9.41 -5.67 19.02
N GLN A 177 8.27 -5.35 18.44
CA GLN A 177 6.98 -5.97 18.72
C GLN A 177 6.47 -6.69 17.49
N VAL A 178 5.92 -7.89 17.69
CA VAL A 178 5.29 -8.67 16.64
C VAL A 178 3.78 -8.39 16.67
N PRO A 179 3.25 -7.56 15.76
CA PRO A 179 1.81 -7.34 15.62
C PRO A 179 1.09 -8.63 15.24
N ARG A 180 0.09 -9.04 16.03
CA ARG A 180 -0.78 -10.17 15.69
C ARG A 180 -2.11 -9.69 15.13
N ASN A 181 -2.65 -10.44 14.17
CA ASN A 181 -3.91 -10.09 13.52
C ASN A 181 -5.04 -9.89 14.54
N GLY A 182 -5.77 -8.78 14.43
CA GLY A 182 -6.87 -8.42 15.31
C GLY A 182 -6.48 -7.78 16.64
N GLU A 183 -5.20 -7.81 17.03
CA GLU A 183 -4.70 -7.01 18.15
C GLU A 183 -4.73 -5.53 17.82
N SER A 184 -4.58 -4.71 18.85
CA SER A 184 -4.67 -3.26 18.70
C SER A 184 -3.77 -2.49 19.65
N LEU A 185 -3.38 -1.31 19.22
CA LEU A 185 -2.75 -0.27 20.01
C LEU A 185 -3.75 0.86 20.28
N GLN A 186 -3.75 1.39 21.51
CA GLN A 186 -4.49 2.60 21.85
C GLN A 186 -3.61 3.83 21.62
N VAL A 187 -4.16 4.85 20.96
CA VAL A 187 -3.49 6.13 20.69
C VAL A 187 -4.49 7.24 21.00
N GLY A 188 -4.40 7.82 22.20
CA GLY A 188 -5.43 8.72 22.69
C GLY A 188 -6.80 8.03 22.75
N GLY A 189 -7.76 8.51 21.95
CA GLY A 189 -9.08 7.90 21.77
C GLY A 189 -9.20 6.97 20.55
N LEU A 190 -8.14 6.82 19.74
CA LEU A 190 -8.11 5.93 18.58
C LEU A 190 -7.78 4.49 19.01
N THR A 191 -8.51 3.53 18.45
CA THR A 191 -8.10 2.12 18.46
C THR A 191 -7.48 1.77 17.10
N VAL A 192 -6.19 1.47 17.09
CA VAL A 192 -5.46 1.06 15.88
C VAL A 192 -5.33 -0.45 15.86
N ARG A 193 -6.11 -1.12 15.02
CA ARG A 193 -6.09 -2.59 14.85
C ARG A 193 -5.09 -3.02 13.79
N PHE A 194 -4.44 -4.15 14.05
CA PHE A 194 -3.49 -4.75 13.12
C PHE A 194 -4.21 -5.77 12.22
N MET A 195 -3.97 -5.68 10.92
CA MET A 195 -4.49 -6.61 9.92
C MET A 195 -3.30 -7.22 9.18
N THR A 196 -3.06 -8.52 9.37
CA THR A 196 -1.96 -9.20 8.67
C THR A 196 -2.32 -9.39 7.21
N THR A 197 -1.56 -8.79 6.30
CA THR A 197 -1.81 -8.76 4.87
C THR A 197 -0.59 -9.23 4.07
N PRO A 198 -0.17 -10.50 4.24
CA PRO A 198 0.94 -11.05 3.46
C PRO A 198 0.63 -10.99 1.96
N GLY A 199 1.63 -10.70 1.16
CA GLY A 199 1.44 -10.54 -0.28
C GLY A 199 2.56 -9.77 -0.95
N HIS A 200 2.56 -8.44 -0.79
CA HIS A 200 3.65 -7.60 -1.25
C HIS A 200 4.98 -8.06 -0.66
N THR A 201 5.00 -8.22 0.66
CA THR A 201 6.03 -8.90 1.45
C THR A 201 5.37 -10.02 2.28
N PRO A 202 6.15 -11.02 2.77
CA PRO A 202 5.58 -12.09 3.59
C PRO A 202 5.07 -11.62 4.95
N GLY A 203 5.65 -10.56 5.53
CA GLY A 203 5.28 -9.99 6.83
C GLY A 203 4.44 -8.72 6.73
N GLY A 204 3.75 -8.48 5.60
CA GLY A 204 2.97 -7.27 5.35
C GLY A 204 1.78 -7.08 6.31
N ILE A 205 1.51 -5.82 6.68
CA ILE A 205 0.49 -5.44 7.67
C ILE A 205 -0.20 -4.15 7.27
N CYS A 206 -1.53 -4.14 7.35
CA CYS A 206 -2.33 -2.93 7.33
C CYS A 206 -2.72 -2.50 8.75
N TYR A 207 -2.81 -1.20 8.99
CA TYR A 207 -3.22 -0.62 10.27
C TYR A 207 -4.57 0.07 10.12
N ARG A 208 -5.62 -0.43 10.78
CA ARG A 208 -6.96 0.16 10.74
C ARG A 208 -7.18 1.03 11.97
N ALA A 209 -7.37 2.33 11.79
CA ALA A 209 -7.69 3.24 12.89
C ALA A 209 -9.21 3.44 12.98
N GLU A 210 -9.77 3.17 14.16
CA GLU A 210 -11.19 3.31 14.47
C GLU A 210 -11.42 4.46 15.47
N GLN A 211 -12.25 5.43 15.08
CA GLN A 211 -12.95 6.38 15.96
C GLN A 211 -14.23 6.85 15.27
N ALA A 212 -15.21 7.32 16.06
CA ALA A 212 -16.49 7.81 15.57
C ALA A 212 -16.35 8.78 14.36
N GLY A 213 -16.82 8.34 13.19
CA GLY A 213 -17.13 9.20 12.04
C GLY A 213 -16.40 8.90 10.72
N GLN A 214 -15.16 8.38 10.74
CA GLN A 214 -14.39 8.09 9.50
C GLN A 214 -13.45 6.88 9.69
N PRO A 215 -13.76 5.70 9.12
CA PRO A 215 -12.86 4.56 9.17
C PRO A 215 -11.64 4.79 8.27
N LEU A 216 -10.44 4.53 8.80
CA LEU A 216 -9.16 4.74 8.10
C LEU A 216 -8.38 3.43 8.09
N CYS A 217 -7.69 3.14 6.99
CA CYS A 217 -6.77 2.01 6.91
C CYS A 217 -5.49 2.39 6.17
N PHE A 218 -4.34 2.23 6.82
CA PHE A 218 -3.02 2.42 6.24
C PHE A 218 -2.58 1.10 5.65
N VAL A 219 -2.47 1.05 4.32
CA VAL A 219 -2.32 -0.20 3.57
C VAL A 219 -0.92 -0.43 3.03
N GLY A 220 -0.02 0.55 3.16
CA GLY A 220 1.33 0.48 2.59
C GLY A 220 1.25 0.08 1.14
N ASP A 221 1.95 -0.99 0.79
CA ASP A 221 2.02 -1.54 -0.57
C ASP A 221 1.09 -2.74 -0.79
N THR A 222 0.18 -3.00 0.15
CA THR A 222 -0.87 -4.02 -0.04
C THR A 222 -1.84 -3.62 -1.15
N LEU A 223 -2.15 -2.33 -1.26
CA LEU A 223 -3.08 -1.81 -2.26
C LEU A 223 -2.66 -0.39 -2.67
N PHE A 224 -2.78 -0.07 -3.95
CA PHE A 224 -2.68 1.29 -4.47
C PHE A 224 -4.00 1.67 -5.14
N ALA A 225 -4.27 2.96 -5.33
CA ALA A 225 -5.45 3.37 -6.07
C ALA A 225 -5.45 2.74 -7.48
N GLY A 226 -6.43 1.88 -7.78
CA GLY A 226 -6.52 1.19 -9.06
C GLY A 226 -5.50 0.07 -9.28
N SER A 227 -4.75 -0.36 -8.26
CA SER A 227 -3.72 -1.41 -8.39
C SER A 227 -3.36 -2.09 -7.06
N ILE A 228 -2.29 -2.89 -7.02
CA ILE A 228 -1.69 -3.49 -5.84
C ILE A 228 -0.15 -3.38 -5.91
N GLY A 229 0.55 -3.54 -4.78
CA GLY A 229 2.00 -3.68 -4.80
C GLY A 229 2.46 -4.93 -5.54
N ARG A 230 3.72 -4.93 -5.99
CA ARG A 230 4.31 -6.13 -6.60
C ARG A 230 4.56 -7.18 -5.51
N SER A 231 4.11 -8.41 -5.71
CA SER A 231 4.43 -9.50 -4.77
C SER A 231 5.89 -9.92 -4.93
N ASN A 232 6.68 -9.82 -3.86
CA ASN A 232 8.08 -10.22 -3.86
C ASN A 232 8.39 -11.01 -2.58
N PRO A 233 8.54 -12.34 -2.65
CA PRO A 233 8.65 -13.17 -3.86
C PRO A 233 7.33 -13.35 -4.63
N ALA A 234 7.42 -13.65 -5.93
CA ALA A 234 6.26 -13.82 -6.81
C ALA A 234 5.27 -14.91 -6.33
N GLY A 235 5.75 -15.91 -5.59
CA GLY A 235 4.90 -16.96 -5.01
C GLY A 235 3.86 -16.46 -3.99
N LEU A 236 4.02 -15.23 -3.46
CA LEU A 236 3.05 -14.62 -2.55
C LEU A 236 1.83 -14.03 -3.27
N TYR A 237 1.81 -14.02 -4.61
CA TYR A 237 0.76 -13.34 -5.36
C TYR A 237 -0.66 -13.81 -5.02
N ALA A 238 -0.88 -15.11 -4.81
CA ALA A 238 -2.19 -15.62 -4.41
C ALA A 238 -2.60 -15.12 -3.01
N ALA A 239 -1.67 -15.14 -2.05
CA ALA A 239 -1.90 -14.58 -0.71
C ALA A 239 -2.15 -13.08 -0.76
N HIS A 240 -1.47 -12.35 -1.65
CA HIS A 240 -1.68 -10.93 -1.86
C HIS A 240 -3.11 -10.63 -2.33
N LEU A 241 -3.60 -11.36 -3.33
CA LEU A 241 -4.97 -11.23 -3.80
C LEU A 241 -5.98 -11.55 -2.69
N ASP A 242 -5.72 -12.56 -1.87
CA ASP A 242 -6.58 -12.87 -0.72
C ASP A 242 -6.56 -11.75 0.34
N SER A 243 -5.38 -11.19 0.67
CA SER A 243 -5.24 -10.04 1.57
C SER A 243 -6.02 -8.83 1.08
N VAL A 244 -5.93 -8.52 -0.21
CA VAL A 244 -6.68 -7.41 -0.81
C VAL A 244 -8.18 -7.69 -0.82
N ARG A 245 -8.61 -8.83 -1.38
CA ARG A 245 -10.03 -9.10 -1.65
C ARG A 245 -10.83 -9.51 -0.43
N ARG A 246 -10.23 -10.24 0.51
CA ARG A 246 -10.92 -10.83 1.67
C ARG A 246 -10.67 -10.09 2.97
N GLN A 247 -9.77 -9.11 2.99
CA GLN A 247 -9.51 -8.30 4.18
C GLN A 247 -9.73 -6.82 3.89
N VAL A 248 -8.93 -6.22 3.00
CA VAL A 248 -8.96 -4.77 2.76
C VAL A 248 -10.27 -4.34 2.09
N LEU A 249 -10.69 -5.01 1.01
CA LEU A 249 -11.91 -4.68 0.27
C LEU A 249 -13.20 -5.15 0.95
N THR A 250 -13.10 -5.85 2.08
CA THR A 250 -14.25 -6.22 2.92
C THR A 250 -14.50 -5.24 4.07
N LEU A 251 -13.64 -4.22 4.22
CA LEU A 251 -13.88 -3.12 5.14
C LEU A 251 -15.11 -2.31 4.70
N GLU A 252 -15.59 -1.42 5.57
CA GLU A 252 -16.72 -0.55 5.24
C GLU A 252 -16.43 0.28 3.97
N ALA A 253 -17.45 0.48 3.12
CA ALA A 253 -17.27 1.13 1.82
C ALA A 253 -16.64 2.54 1.90
N ASP A 254 -16.92 3.27 2.98
CA ASP A 254 -16.37 4.60 3.25
C ASP A 254 -14.99 4.58 3.91
N THR A 255 -14.39 3.40 4.12
CA THR A 255 -13.03 3.30 4.67
C THR A 255 -12.05 3.95 3.71
N ARG A 256 -11.38 5.00 4.17
CA ARG A 256 -10.29 5.63 3.43
C ARG A 256 -9.04 4.77 3.52
N LEU A 257 -8.46 4.47 2.38
CA LEU A 257 -7.25 3.68 2.23
C LEU A 257 -6.07 4.63 1.98
N HIS A 258 -5.03 4.49 2.80
CA HIS A 258 -3.82 5.30 2.81
C HIS A 258 -2.61 4.45 2.36
N PRO A 259 -2.27 4.47 1.06
CA PRO A 259 -1.19 3.65 0.52
C PRO A 259 0.20 4.25 0.75
N GLY A 260 1.23 3.43 0.58
CA GLY A 260 2.64 3.87 0.55
C GLY A 260 2.93 4.87 -0.55
N HIS A 261 2.32 4.67 -1.71
CA HIS A 261 2.56 5.42 -2.93
C HIS A 261 1.24 5.80 -3.61
N GLY A 262 1.27 6.77 -4.53
CA GLY A 262 0.08 7.26 -5.24
C GLY A 262 -0.99 7.88 -4.33
N PRO A 263 -2.17 8.27 -4.85
CA PRO A 263 -3.19 8.93 -4.07
C PRO A 263 -3.88 7.99 -3.07
N SER A 264 -4.42 8.57 -1.99
CA SER A 264 -5.40 7.87 -1.15
C SER A 264 -6.70 7.60 -1.94
N THR A 265 -7.42 6.56 -1.55
CA THR A 265 -8.66 6.09 -2.20
C THR A 265 -9.66 5.61 -1.13
N THR A 266 -10.80 5.05 -1.52
CA THR A 266 -11.77 4.42 -0.62
C THR A 266 -12.05 2.97 -1.03
N VAL A 267 -12.51 2.15 -0.08
CA VAL A 267 -12.94 0.78 -0.40
C VAL A 267 -14.01 0.76 -1.49
N ARG A 268 -14.95 1.72 -1.46
CA ARG A 268 -15.97 1.88 -2.51
C ARG A 268 -15.36 2.05 -3.88
N GLU A 269 -14.41 2.98 -4.02
CA GLU A 269 -13.75 3.25 -5.29
C GLU A 269 -12.97 2.03 -5.77
N GLU A 270 -12.21 1.37 -4.89
CA GLU A 270 -11.40 0.21 -5.27
C GLU A 270 -12.25 -1.01 -5.64
N LEU A 271 -13.42 -1.21 -5.02
CA LEU A 271 -14.38 -2.24 -5.42
C LEU A 271 -14.87 -2.03 -6.85
N VAL A 272 -14.97 -0.79 -7.33
CA VAL A 272 -15.40 -0.46 -8.69
C VAL A 272 -14.21 -0.47 -9.65
N HIS A 273 -13.16 0.28 -9.34
CA HIS A 273 -12.11 0.69 -10.27
C HIS A 273 -10.80 -0.07 -10.15
N ASN A 274 -10.60 -0.94 -9.14
CA ASN A 274 -9.38 -1.73 -9.03
C ASN A 274 -9.46 -3.01 -9.89
N PRO A 275 -8.58 -3.21 -10.88
CA PRO A 275 -8.57 -4.42 -11.72
C PRO A 275 -8.35 -5.71 -10.93
N PHE A 276 -7.68 -5.64 -9.77
CA PHE A 276 -7.41 -6.80 -8.92
C PHE A 276 -8.58 -7.14 -7.98
N ALA A 277 -9.66 -6.37 -7.94
CA ALA A 277 -10.85 -6.68 -7.13
C ALA A 277 -11.73 -7.83 -7.67
N ALA A 278 -11.31 -8.51 -8.74
CA ALA A 278 -12.03 -9.59 -9.43
C ALA A 278 -12.34 -10.83 -8.56
#